data_AF-E1WV20-F1
#
_entry.id   AF-E1WV20-F1
#
_cell.length_a   1.000
_cell.length_b   1.000
_cell.length_c   1.000
_cell.angle_alpha   90.00
_cell.angle_beta   90.00
_cell.angle_gamma   90.00
#
_symmetry.space_group_name_H-M   'P 1'
#
loop_
_entity.id
_entity.type
_entity.pdbx_description
1 polymer ?
#
loop_
_entity_poly.entity_id
_entity_poly.type
_entity_poly.pdbx_seq_one_letter_code
_entity_poly.pdbx_strand_id
1 'polypeptide(L)'
;MKVKKILLSMCAIAALASCSQNDDVAVPTDSAPPAKVTIRFAGSEGMTRAIGSDDAVVNNLTAFFFNTAGALIKTPMPVAGNDLKPKITLATTTDASQVVLVANVPAGTKFDAVTSLSKLKEFVVSSLGTEASGNFPINQTKTNLTMSGWGAINMNADDNTGTANVKLHFMAAKIETLKVTIGGKNVGHYADTEDGVTDDKWFTIKQAYLMMAQTNSVLLPATDLGAWTGAFTPATFAYAGGLAWGTRPWENPPVNPDPVKATDYLQTTIPAGATSNVIDNILVSAPWYVFENASPNATGVVLEVVCNVRKDNNTLEKESRYFTMYFGEKKTGDSGNQPILNAGQRYSINIALNGSFDPGDGTGGGGTTDPTKPSVDANVEITVAPAEWTAVAVINKEFN
;
A
#
# COMPACT_ATOMS: atom_id res chain seq x y z
N MET A 1 22.65 -3.81 78.89
CA MET A 1 21.82 -3.92 77.66
C MET A 1 21.52 -2.52 77.16
N LYS A 2 22.03 -2.17 75.98
CA LYS A 2 21.94 -0.83 75.37
C LYS A 2 20.92 -0.84 74.23
N VAL A 3 20.02 0.13 74.27
CA VAL A 3 19.01 0.45 73.26
C VAL A 3 19.71 0.81 71.93
N LYS A 4 19.30 0.21 70.82
CA LYS A 4 19.72 0.62 69.46
C LYS A 4 18.51 1.01 68.62
N LYS A 5 18.67 2.20 68.05
CA LYS A 5 17.79 3.08 67.28
C LYS A 5 17.11 2.38 66.09
N ILE A 6 15.81 2.60 65.97
CA ILE A 6 15.02 2.39 64.75
C ILE A 6 15.25 3.62 63.86
N LEU A 7 15.82 3.42 62.66
CA LEU A 7 15.81 4.43 61.60
C LEU A 7 14.55 4.22 60.75
N LEU A 8 13.70 5.24 60.74
CA LEU A 8 12.55 5.36 59.86
C LEU A 8 13.06 5.82 58.48
N SER A 9 13.03 4.93 57.49
CA SER A 9 13.34 5.27 56.10
C SER A 9 12.10 5.89 55.46
N MET A 10 12.14 7.20 55.20
CA MET A 10 11.15 7.90 54.37
C MET A 10 11.29 7.39 52.93
N CYS A 11 10.32 6.61 52.45
CA CYS A 11 10.10 6.46 51.01
C CYS A 11 9.54 7.77 50.48
N ALA A 12 10.40 8.58 49.86
CA ALA A 12 9.94 9.66 48.99
C ALA A 12 9.25 9.02 47.78
N ILE A 13 7.92 9.09 47.75
CA ILE A 13 7.15 8.90 46.51
C ILE A 13 7.42 10.15 45.68
N ALA A 14 8.44 10.10 44.83
CA ALA A 14 8.52 11.02 43.71
C ALA A 14 7.38 10.66 42.77
N ALA A 15 6.27 11.39 42.90
CA ALA A 15 5.31 11.51 41.81
C ALA A 15 6.09 12.11 40.63
N LEU A 16 6.56 11.26 39.72
CA LEU A 16 6.84 11.69 38.36
C LEU A 16 5.49 12.07 37.77
N ALA A 17 5.11 13.33 37.99
CA ALA A 17 4.23 14.02 37.07
C ALA A 17 4.82 13.76 35.68
N SER A 18 4.07 13.02 34.88
CA SER A 18 4.28 12.87 33.46
C SER A 18 4.22 14.28 32.85
N CYS A 19 5.34 14.98 32.89
CA CYS A 19 5.58 16.14 32.05
C CYS A 19 5.52 15.62 30.63
N SER A 20 4.45 15.98 29.92
CA SER A 20 4.45 16.07 28.47
C SER A 20 5.71 16.84 28.07
N GLN A 21 6.75 16.13 27.61
CA GLN A 21 7.77 16.78 26.83
C GLN A 21 7.08 17.21 25.55
N ASN A 22 6.69 18.49 25.53
CA ASN A 22 6.48 19.19 24.28
C ASN A 22 7.74 18.97 23.44
N ASP A 23 7.52 18.69 22.16
CA ASP A 23 8.51 18.63 21.09
C ASP A 23 9.23 19.98 20.92
N ASP A 24 9.98 20.44 21.94
CA ASP A 24 10.85 21.62 21.85
C ASP A 24 12.10 21.24 21.07
N VAL A 25 11.90 20.98 19.78
CA VAL A 25 12.99 20.91 18.80
C VAL A 25 13.51 22.34 18.63
N ALA A 26 14.83 22.53 18.82
CA ALA A 26 15.44 23.85 18.73
C ALA A 26 15.05 24.55 17.41
N VAL A 27 14.33 25.68 17.54
CA VAL A 27 13.89 26.49 16.41
C VAL A 27 15.13 26.95 15.63
N PRO A 28 15.13 26.86 14.29
CA PRO A 28 16.23 27.39 13.49
C PRO A 28 16.48 28.85 13.86
N THR A 29 17.73 29.20 14.15
CA THR A 29 18.08 30.60 14.35
C THR A 29 18.05 31.31 13.01
N ASP A 30 17.32 32.42 12.89
CA ASP A 30 17.27 33.30 11.70
C ASP A 30 18.65 33.87 11.25
N SER A 31 19.74 33.45 11.91
CA SER A 31 21.11 33.91 11.67
C SER A 31 21.92 33.05 10.70
N ALA A 32 21.46 31.87 10.31
CA ALA A 32 22.24 30.99 9.44
C ALA A 32 22.34 31.55 8.00
N PRO A 33 23.55 31.64 7.41
CA PRO A 33 23.72 32.16 6.06
C PRO A 33 22.86 31.46 5.00
N PRO A 34 22.37 32.19 3.98
CA PRO A 34 21.68 31.60 2.84
C PRO A 34 22.58 30.59 2.11
N ALA A 35 22.00 29.44 1.74
CA ALA A 35 22.70 28.37 1.03
C ALA A 35 21.89 27.82 -0.14
N LYS A 36 22.55 27.10 -1.05
CA LYS A 36 21.91 26.40 -2.17
C LYS A 36 22.27 24.93 -2.14
N VAL A 37 21.29 24.04 -2.10
CA VAL A 37 21.51 22.59 -2.13
C VAL A 37 21.16 22.04 -3.49
N THR A 38 22.13 21.39 -4.12
CA THR A 38 21.94 20.57 -5.31
C THR A 38 21.52 19.17 -4.91
N ILE A 39 20.30 18.80 -5.27
CA ILE A 39 19.74 17.47 -5.02
C ILE A 39 19.81 16.66 -6.32
N ARG A 40 20.36 15.46 -6.23
CA ARG A 40 20.43 14.49 -7.33
C ARG A 40 19.54 13.31 -6.99
N PHE A 41 18.67 12.92 -7.92
CA PHE A 41 17.89 11.70 -7.74
C PHE A 41 18.79 10.48 -7.96
N ALA A 42 18.95 9.64 -6.93
CA ALA A 42 19.76 8.43 -7.01
C ALA A 42 19.12 7.44 -7.99
N GLY A 43 19.93 6.82 -8.87
CA GLY A 43 19.47 6.03 -10.02
C GLY A 43 19.49 6.79 -11.36
N SER A 44 19.86 8.07 -11.36
CA SER A 44 19.97 8.91 -12.58
C SER A 44 21.38 8.94 -13.22
N GLU A 45 22.39 8.34 -12.58
CA GLU A 45 23.75 8.33 -13.13
C GLU A 45 23.87 7.30 -14.26
N GLY A 46 24.02 7.77 -15.50
CA GLY A 46 24.22 6.93 -16.69
C GLY A 46 22.99 6.70 -17.58
N MET A 47 21.80 7.16 -17.20
CA MET A 47 20.58 6.96 -18.00
C MET A 47 20.41 8.06 -19.05
N THR A 48 20.99 7.83 -20.22
CA THR A 48 20.45 8.42 -21.44
C THR A 48 19.18 7.65 -21.81
N ARG A 49 18.10 8.39 -22.06
CA ARG A 49 16.78 7.92 -22.54
C ARG A 49 15.86 7.37 -21.44
N ALA A 50 14.62 7.87 -21.50
CA ALA A 50 13.49 7.40 -20.73
C ALA A 50 13.36 5.88 -20.82
N ILE A 51 13.60 5.20 -19.70
CA ILE A 51 13.10 3.85 -19.43
C ILE A 51 12.73 3.84 -17.94
N GLY A 52 11.57 4.41 -17.64
CA GLY A 52 10.84 4.16 -16.40
C GLY A 52 9.46 3.67 -16.81
N SER A 53 8.90 2.70 -16.08
CA SER A 53 7.47 2.40 -16.20
C SER A 53 6.64 3.65 -15.90
N ASP A 54 5.43 3.77 -16.47
CA ASP A 54 4.50 4.88 -16.17
C ASP A 54 4.33 5.08 -14.65
N ASP A 55 4.44 4.00 -13.89
CA ASP A 55 4.41 3.91 -12.42
C ASP A 55 5.42 4.85 -11.73
N ALA A 56 6.49 5.28 -12.41
CA ALA A 56 7.64 6.00 -11.81
C ALA A 56 7.71 7.51 -12.10
N VAL A 57 6.63 8.08 -12.64
CA VAL A 57 6.53 9.50 -13.01
C VAL A 57 6.38 10.39 -11.76
N VAL A 58 7.19 11.46 -11.67
CA VAL A 58 7.03 12.52 -10.65
C VAL A 58 6.26 13.71 -11.26
N ASN A 59 5.01 13.92 -10.83
CA ASN A 59 4.12 15.01 -11.27
C ASN A 59 4.26 16.26 -10.39
N ASN A 60 4.43 16.06 -9.08
CA ASN A 60 4.63 17.12 -8.11
C ASN A 60 5.65 16.66 -7.06
N LEU A 61 6.31 17.62 -6.43
CA LEU A 61 7.37 17.37 -5.47
C LEU A 61 7.41 18.47 -4.43
N THR A 62 7.53 18.08 -3.16
CA THR A 62 7.73 18.99 -2.03
C THR A 62 9.02 18.58 -1.30
N ALA A 63 9.88 19.56 -1.04
CA ALA A 63 11.13 19.39 -0.31
C ALA A 63 11.02 19.92 1.12
N PHE A 64 11.58 19.18 2.06
CA PHE A 64 11.66 19.53 3.47
C PHE A 64 13.13 19.53 3.88
N PHE A 65 13.65 20.67 4.32
CA PHE A 65 15.02 20.80 4.82
C PHE A 65 15.01 20.78 6.34
N PHE A 66 15.80 19.89 6.95
CA PHE A 66 15.91 19.82 8.39
C PHE A 66 17.35 20.07 8.86
N ASN A 67 17.49 20.69 10.03
CA ASN A 67 18.77 20.76 10.73
C ASN A 67 19.12 19.42 11.40
N THR A 68 20.29 19.35 12.04
CA THR A 68 20.79 18.15 12.72
C THR A 68 19.87 17.71 13.88
N ALA A 69 19.15 18.64 14.51
CA ALA A 69 18.17 18.34 15.55
C ALA A 69 16.81 17.87 14.99
N GLY A 70 16.64 17.84 13.67
CA GLY A 70 15.38 17.49 13.02
C GLY A 70 14.37 18.63 12.97
N ALA A 71 14.74 19.87 13.28
CA ALA A 71 13.88 21.04 13.13
C ALA A 71 13.75 21.41 11.66
N LEU A 72 12.54 21.72 11.21
CA LEU A 72 12.32 22.19 9.85
C LEU A 72 12.92 23.60 9.69
N ILE A 73 13.80 23.77 8.70
CA ILE A 73 14.53 25.04 8.45
C ILE A 73 13.59 26.16 7.99
N LYS A 74 12.61 25.82 7.14
CA LYS A 74 11.64 26.75 6.55
C LYS A 74 10.40 25.99 6.11
N THR A 75 9.35 26.72 5.74
CA THR A 75 8.12 26.10 5.25
C THR A 75 8.39 25.08 4.12
N PRO A 76 7.62 23.98 4.05
CA PRO A 76 7.75 22.97 3.02
C PRO A 76 7.77 23.60 1.63
N MET A 77 8.76 23.23 0.81
CA MET A 77 9.04 23.90 -0.45
C MET A 77 8.48 23.10 -1.63
N PRO A 78 7.36 23.50 -2.25
CA PRO A 78 6.94 22.91 -3.52
C PRO A 78 7.98 23.22 -4.60
N VAL A 79 8.35 22.22 -5.39
CA VAL A 79 9.22 22.38 -6.56
C VAL A 79 8.33 22.66 -7.77
N ALA A 80 8.61 23.76 -8.45
CA ALA A 80 7.85 24.15 -9.64
C ALA A 80 7.96 23.06 -10.73
N GLY A 81 6.87 22.80 -11.46
CA GLY A 81 6.82 21.69 -12.43
C GLY A 81 7.89 21.77 -13.52
N ASN A 82 8.23 22.99 -13.97
CA ASN A 82 9.32 23.25 -14.94
C ASN A 82 10.73 22.97 -14.38
N ASP A 83 10.85 22.75 -13.07
CA ASP A 83 12.10 22.44 -12.38
C ASP A 83 12.22 20.98 -11.95
N LEU A 84 11.21 20.14 -12.21
CA LEU A 84 11.30 18.68 -12.00
C LEU A 84 12.28 18.06 -13.01
N LYS A 85 13.53 17.91 -12.58
CA LYS A 85 14.67 17.43 -13.37
C LYS A 85 15.47 16.42 -12.55
N PRO A 86 16.29 15.54 -13.18
CA PRO A 86 17.15 14.59 -12.46
C PRO A 86 18.11 15.24 -11.44
N LYS A 87 18.37 16.54 -11.61
CA LYS A 87 19.09 17.39 -10.67
C LYS A 87 18.28 18.67 -10.47
N ILE A 88 18.02 19.01 -9.21
CA ILE A 88 17.34 20.25 -8.81
C ILE A 88 18.23 21.04 -7.84
N THR A 89 18.14 22.36 -7.85
CA THR A 89 18.84 23.23 -6.90
C THR A 89 17.83 24.07 -6.15
N LEU A 90 17.80 23.93 -4.82
CA LEU A 90 16.84 24.61 -3.95
C LEU A 90 17.57 25.50 -2.95
N ALA A 91 16.95 26.63 -2.61
CA ALA A 91 17.50 27.56 -1.63
C ALA A 91 17.15 27.15 -0.19
N THR A 92 18.13 27.14 0.70
CA THR A 92 18.02 26.81 2.13
C THR A 92 18.97 27.69 2.95
N THR A 93 19.36 27.26 4.15
CA THR A 93 20.43 27.87 4.97
C THR A 93 21.53 26.85 5.23
N THR A 94 22.70 27.30 5.69
CA THR A 94 23.83 26.44 6.05
C THR A 94 23.54 25.46 7.19
N ASP A 95 22.49 25.71 7.98
CA ASP A 95 22.04 24.82 9.06
C ASP A 95 21.38 23.53 8.54
N ALA A 96 21.03 23.47 7.25
CA ALA A 96 20.42 22.30 6.66
C ALA A 96 21.40 21.12 6.61
N SER A 97 21.02 20.02 7.28
CA SER A 97 21.82 18.79 7.37
C SER A 97 21.24 17.65 6.53
N GLN A 98 19.95 17.72 6.21
CA GLN A 98 19.23 16.67 5.51
C GLN A 98 18.06 17.26 4.71
N VAL A 99 17.70 16.57 3.63
CA VAL A 99 16.51 16.86 2.83
C VAL A 99 15.64 15.63 2.73
N VAL A 100 14.33 15.81 2.91
CA VAL A 100 13.31 14.83 2.56
C VAL A 100 12.54 15.35 1.36
N LEU A 101 12.33 14.48 0.38
CA LEU A 101 11.50 14.73 -0.78
C LEU A 101 10.24 13.88 -0.69
N VAL A 102 9.09 14.50 -0.97
CA VAL A 102 7.80 13.82 -1.06
C VAL A 102 7.19 14.18 -2.40
N ALA A 103 6.81 13.17 -3.19
CA ALA A 103 6.25 13.33 -4.52
C ALA A 103 4.84 12.75 -4.62
N ASN A 104 4.05 13.31 -5.52
CA ASN A 104 2.74 12.79 -5.97
C ASN A 104 1.71 12.57 -4.86
N VAL A 105 1.78 13.35 -3.78
CA VAL A 105 0.75 13.27 -2.74
C VAL A 105 -0.63 13.62 -3.32
N PRO A 106 -1.70 13.06 -2.75
CA PRO A 106 -3.07 13.40 -3.15
C PRO A 106 -3.29 14.92 -3.20
N ALA A 107 -4.06 15.36 -4.19
CA ALA A 107 -4.38 16.78 -4.35
C ALA A 107 -5.04 17.33 -3.06
N GLY A 108 -4.61 18.52 -2.65
CA GLY A 108 -5.10 19.15 -1.42
C GLY A 108 -4.37 18.73 -0.13
N THR A 109 -3.38 17.82 -0.20
CA THR A 109 -2.51 17.52 0.95
C THR A 109 -1.78 18.78 1.41
N LYS A 110 -1.92 19.14 2.69
CA LYS A 110 -1.27 20.29 3.32
C LYS A 110 -0.27 19.83 4.37
N PHE A 111 0.91 20.45 4.36
CA PHE A 111 2.00 20.13 5.29
C PHE A 111 2.18 21.17 6.40
N ASP A 112 1.15 21.99 6.65
CA ASP A 112 1.22 23.13 7.58
C ASP A 112 1.59 22.72 9.03
N ALA A 113 1.26 21.48 9.42
CA ALA A 113 1.56 20.93 10.74
C ALA A 113 2.97 20.31 10.85
N VAL A 114 3.71 20.20 9.74
CA VAL A 114 5.07 19.63 9.74
C VAL A 114 6.05 20.71 10.18
N THR A 115 6.54 20.61 11.41
CA THR A 115 7.55 21.52 11.98
C THR A 115 8.87 20.82 12.28
N SER A 116 8.91 19.49 12.22
CA SER A 116 10.08 18.67 12.49
C SER A 116 10.06 17.36 11.70
N LEU A 117 11.19 16.67 11.66
CA LEU A 117 11.30 15.35 11.05
C LEU A 117 10.40 14.34 11.76
N SER A 118 10.23 14.44 13.09
CA SER A 118 9.31 13.59 13.84
C SER A 118 7.87 13.79 13.38
N LYS A 119 7.44 15.05 13.22
CA LYS A 119 6.10 15.36 12.70
C LYS A 119 5.91 14.90 11.26
N LEU A 120 6.95 14.91 10.44
CA LEU A 120 6.88 14.34 9.09
C LEU A 120 6.77 12.80 9.11
N LYS A 121 7.45 12.12 10.05
CA LYS A 121 7.31 10.67 10.25
C LYS A 121 5.91 10.27 10.74
N GLU A 122 5.28 11.11 11.57
CA GLU A 122 3.90 10.93 12.04
C GLU A 122 2.84 11.32 10.98
N PHE A 123 3.25 12.00 9.90
CA PHE A 123 2.31 12.49 8.90
C PHE A 123 1.70 11.35 8.10
N VAL A 124 0.37 11.21 8.22
CA VAL A 124 -0.41 10.20 7.50
C VAL A 124 -0.96 10.76 6.20
N VAL A 125 -0.72 10.05 5.11
CA VAL A 125 -1.36 10.25 3.82
C VAL A 125 -2.44 9.19 3.60
N SER A 126 -3.58 9.59 3.04
CA SER A 126 -4.64 8.65 2.65
C SER A 126 -4.61 8.39 1.14
N SER A 127 -4.85 7.14 0.73
CA SER A 127 -5.06 6.76 -0.67
C SER A 127 -6.48 7.11 -1.15
N LEU A 128 -7.41 7.46 -0.25
CA LEU A 128 -8.79 7.76 -0.61
C LEU A 128 -8.91 9.15 -1.24
N GLY A 129 -9.68 9.24 -2.33
CA GLY A 129 -10.17 10.49 -2.87
C GLY A 129 -11.47 10.95 -2.22
N THR A 130 -12.03 12.02 -2.77
CA THR A 130 -13.33 12.54 -2.32
C THR A 130 -14.43 11.56 -2.68
N GLU A 131 -15.32 11.29 -1.73
CA GLU A 131 -16.48 10.44 -1.95
C GLU A 131 -17.37 10.97 -3.07
N ALA A 132 -17.77 10.09 -3.98
CA ALA A 132 -18.78 10.35 -4.99
C ALA A 132 -19.74 9.16 -5.05
N SER A 133 -21.03 9.42 -4.80
CA SER A 133 -22.10 8.41 -4.91
C SER A 133 -21.84 7.12 -4.12
N GLY A 134 -21.36 7.24 -2.87
CA GLY A 134 -21.06 6.08 -2.02
C GLY A 134 -19.79 5.30 -2.42
N ASN A 135 -18.92 5.92 -3.22
CA ASN A 135 -17.64 5.34 -3.63
C ASN A 135 -16.49 6.33 -3.36
N PHE A 136 -15.42 5.84 -2.77
CA PHE A 136 -14.18 6.56 -2.57
C PHE A 136 -13.15 6.09 -3.61
N PRO A 137 -12.78 6.92 -4.60
CA PRO A 137 -11.78 6.52 -5.60
C PRO A 137 -10.40 6.39 -4.95
N ILE A 138 -9.50 5.61 -5.56
CA ILE A 138 -8.13 5.44 -5.08
C ILE A 138 -7.18 6.40 -5.82
N ASN A 139 -6.52 7.29 -5.07
CA ASN A 139 -5.58 8.29 -5.59
C ASN A 139 -4.18 7.73 -5.92
N GLN A 140 -3.91 6.47 -5.56
CA GLN A 140 -2.69 5.77 -5.96
C GLN A 140 -2.94 5.11 -7.32
N THR A 141 -2.49 5.76 -8.38
CA THR A 141 -2.75 5.31 -9.75
C THR A 141 -1.44 5.09 -10.49
N LYS A 142 -1.52 4.38 -11.63
CA LYS A 142 -0.38 4.14 -12.52
C LYS A 142 0.42 5.41 -12.83
N THR A 143 -0.24 6.56 -12.94
CA THR A 143 0.39 7.83 -13.30
C THR A 143 0.62 8.75 -12.10
N ASN A 144 0.19 8.38 -10.90
CA ASN A 144 0.34 9.19 -9.70
C ASN A 144 0.45 8.31 -8.45
N LEU A 145 1.67 7.82 -8.18
CA LEU A 145 1.99 7.07 -6.96
C LEU A 145 2.76 7.96 -6.00
N THR A 146 2.30 8.03 -4.75
CA THR A 146 3.01 8.76 -3.68
C THR A 146 4.37 8.11 -3.46
N MET A 147 5.40 8.95 -3.48
CA MET A 147 6.76 8.54 -3.22
C MET A 147 7.42 9.43 -2.19
N SER A 148 8.42 8.91 -1.51
CA SER A 148 9.27 9.71 -0.65
C SER A 148 10.69 9.20 -0.63
N GLY A 149 11.62 10.07 -0.25
CA GLY A 149 13.03 9.77 -0.19
C GLY A 149 13.74 10.76 0.70
N TRP A 150 14.89 10.37 1.23
CA TRP A 150 15.74 11.27 2.01
C TRP A 150 17.17 11.27 1.48
N GLY A 151 17.92 12.31 1.82
CA GLY A 151 19.35 12.37 1.62
C GLY A 151 20.03 13.30 2.61
N ALA A 152 21.21 12.89 3.10
CA ALA A 152 22.09 13.75 3.86
C ALA A 152 22.62 14.88 2.97
N ILE A 153 22.76 16.07 3.54
CA ILE A 153 23.32 17.24 2.87
C ILE A 153 24.79 17.36 3.27
N ASN A 154 25.65 17.24 2.29
CA ASN A 154 27.06 17.61 2.43
C ASN A 154 27.18 19.09 2.13
N MET A 155 27.13 19.93 3.17
CA MET A 155 27.25 21.38 3.07
C MET A 155 28.72 21.80 2.96
N ASN A 156 29.04 22.62 1.97
CA ASN A 156 30.30 23.33 1.85
C ASN A 156 30.13 24.73 2.48
N ALA A 157 30.87 24.98 3.55
CA ALA A 157 30.82 26.25 4.28
C ALA A 157 31.57 27.39 3.55
N ASP A 158 32.47 27.07 2.62
CA ASP A 158 33.30 28.09 1.94
C ASP A 158 32.49 28.87 0.88
N ASP A 159 31.49 28.24 0.27
CA ASP A 159 30.67 28.83 -0.79
C ASP A 159 29.15 28.74 -0.52
N ASN A 160 28.75 28.28 0.66
CA ASN A 160 27.36 28.03 1.06
C ASN A 160 26.59 27.17 0.04
N THR A 161 27.24 26.17 -0.55
CA THR A 161 26.60 25.20 -1.43
C THR A 161 26.58 23.81 -0.81
N GLY A 162 25.49 23.07 -1.00
CA GLY A 162 25.35 21.70 -0.51
C GLY A 162 25.03 20.72 -1.62
N THR A 163 25.31 19.44 -1.37
CA THR A 163 24.90 18.34 -2.26
C THR A 163 24.17 17.26 -1.48
N ALA A 164 23.11 16.69 -2.07
CA ALA A 164 22.39 15.56 -1.52
C ALA A 164 22.02 14.57 -2.64
N ASN A 165 22.10 13.27 -2.34
CA ASN A 165 21.60 12.21 -3.20
C ASN A 165 20.34 11.64 -2.56
N VAL A 166 19.23 11.60 -3.31
CA VAL A 166 17.94 11.14 -2.79
C VAL A 166 17.38 10.05 -3.69
N LYS A 167 17.14 8.86 -3.13
CA LYS A 167 16.38 7.80 -3.79
C LYS A 167 14.91 7.93 -3.37
N LEU A 168 14.00 8.02 -4.34
CA LEU A 168 12.56 7.97 -4.08
C LEU A 168 12.10 6.51 -4.02
N HIS A 169 11.18 6.23 -3.11
CA HIS A 169 10.58 4.93 -2.85
C HIS A 169 9.06 5.05 -2.89
N PHE A 170 8.37 4.01 -3.36
CA PHE A 170 6.91 3.97 -3.41
C PHE A 170 6.33 3.64 -2.05
N MET A 171 5.29 4.38 -1.64
CA MET A 171 4.56 4.09 -0.40
C MET A 171 3.54 2.97 -0.61
N ALA A 172 3.11 2.74 -1.85
CA ALA A 172 2.22 1.65 -2.22
C ALA A 172 3.00 0.37 -2.60
N ALA A 173 2.37 -0.77 -2.34
CA ALA A 173 2.59 -2.03 -3.02
C ALA A 173 1.77 -2.06 -4.32
N LYS A 174 2.18 -2.91 -5.27
CA LYS A 174 1.41 -3.20 -6.49
C LYS A 174 1.06 -4.68 -6.54
N ILE A 175 -0.22 -5.00 -6.58
CA ILE A 175 -0.70 -6.32 -6.98
C ILE A 175 -0.83 -6.27 -8.50
N GLU A 176 0.17 -6.85 -9.16
CA GLU A 176 0.40 -6.72 -10.60
C GLU A 176 -0.40 -7.74 -11.40
N THR A 177 -0.47 -8.97 -10.90
CA THR A 177 -1.23 -10.02 -11.57
C THR A 177 -2.10 -10.80 -10.61
N LEU A 178 -3.31 -11.14 -11.06
CA LEU A 178 -4.16 -12.16 -10.45
C LEU A 178 -4.56 -13.15 -11.53
N LYS A 179 -3.99 -14.36 -11.46
CA LYS A 179 -4.29 -15.47 -12.37
C LYS A 179 -5.04 -16.56 -11.62
N VAL A 180 -5.80 -17.35 -12.38
CA VAL A 180 -6.52 -18.50 -11.82
C VAL A 180 -6.18 -19.75 -12.61
N THR A 181 -5.72 -20.78 -11.93
CA THR A 181 -5.52 -22.11 -12.51
C THR A 181 -6.75 -22.97 -12.20
N ILE A 182 -7.35 -23.55 -13.24
CA ILE A 182 -8.48 -24.46 -13.11
C ILE A 182 -7.93 -25.87 -12.86
N GLY A 183 -8.26 -26.45 -11.71
CA GLY A 183 -7.84 -27.80 -11.35
C GLY A 183 -8.37 -28.87 -12.31
N GLY A 184 -7.66 -29.98 -12.42
CA GLY A 184 -7.91 -31.04 -13.40
C GLY A 184 -9.35 -31.59 -13.42
N LYS A 185 -10.03 -31.60 -12.27
CA LYS A 185 -11.43 -32.05 -12.16
C LYS A 185 -12.42 -31.15 -12.90
N ASN A 186 -12.07 -29.88 -13.09
CA ASN A 186 -12.96 -28.82 -13.59
C ASN A 186 -12.69 -28.45 -15.05
N VAL A 187 -11.76 -29.16 -15.70
CA VAL A 187 -11.33 -28.92 -17.08
C VAL A 187 -12.51 -29.06 -18.03
N GLY A 188 -12.72 -28.06 -18.88
CA GLY A 188 -13.83 -28.04 -19.84
C GLY A 188 -15.18 -27.60 -19.26
N HIS A 189 -15.29 -27.40 -17.95
CA HIS A 189 -16.54 -27.07 -17.26
C HIS A 189 -16.68 -25.60 -16.84
N TYR A 190 -15.69 -24.76 -17.17
CA TYR A 190 -15.77 -23.31 -16.98
C TYR A 190 -16.67 -22.64 -18.03
N ALA A 191 -17.47 -21.68 -17.58
CA ALA A 191 -18.21 -20.72 -18.41
C ALA A 191 -17.63 -19.31 -18.26
N ASP A 192 -17.59 -18.55 -19.36
CA ASP A 192 -17.11 -17.16 -19.36
C ASP A 192 -18.09 -16.18 -18.69
N THR A 193 -19.35 -16.57 -18.54
CA THR A 193 -20.39 -15.73 -17.94
C THR A 193 -21.30 -16.55 -17.03
N GLU A 194 -21.99 -15.86 -16.12
CA GLU A 194 -22.96 -16.48 -15.21
C GLU A 194 -24.13 -17.12 -15.95
N ASP A 195 -24.59 -16.53 -17.06
CA ASP A 195 -25.64 -17.12 -17.90
C ASP A 195 -25.18 -18.38 -18.63
N GLY A 196 -23.87 -18.52 -18.87
CA GLY A 196 -23.27 -19.72 -19.46
C GLY A 196 -23.13 -20.89 -18.50
N VAL A 197 -23.41 -20.71 -17.21
CA VAL A 197 -23.38 -21.77 -16.19
C VAL A 197 -24.60 -22.69 -16.36
N THR A 198 -24.35 -23.94 -16.72
CA THR A 198 -25.33 -24.98 -17.07
C THR A 198 -24.93 -26.34 -16.47
N ASP A 199 -25.64 -27.42 -16.81
CA ASP A 199 -25.35 -28.78 -16.34
C ASP A 199 -23.93 -29.25 -16.75
N ASP A 200 -23.47 -28.87 -17.95
CA ASP A 200 -22.12 -29.21 -18.45
C ASP A 200 -21.09 -28.13 -18.14
N LYS A 201 -21.55 -26.93 -17.76
CA LYS A 201 -20.70 -25.78 -17.41
C LYS A 201 -20.93 -25.40 -15.97
N TRP A 202 -20.17 -26.02 -15.08
CA TRP A 202 -20.46 -26.04 -13.66
C TRP A 202 -20.26 -24.71 -12.94
N PHE A 203 -19.37 -23.84 -13.44
CA PHE A 203 -19.00 -22.62 -12.73
C PHE A 203 -18.47 -21.51 -13.65
N THR A 204 -18.47 -20.29 -13.12
CA THR A 204 -17.82 -19.11 -13.68
C THR A 204 -17.18 -18.29 -12.56
N ILE A 205 -16.21 -17.44 -12.89
CA ILE A 205 -15.75 -16.40 -11.96
C ILE A 205 -16.56 -15.15 -12.28
N LYS A 206 -17.29 -14.65 -11.29
CA LYS A 206 -18.13 -13.47 -11.44
C LYS A 206 -17.34 -12.19 -11.29
N GLN A 207 -16.46 -12.14 -10.30
CA GLN A 207 -15.67 -10.95 -9.98
C GLN A 207 -14.48 -11.28 -9.08
N ALA A 208 -13.49 -10.39 -9.09
CA ALA A 208 -12.37 -10.38 -8.16
C ALA A 208 -12.31 -9.03 -7.45
N TYR A 209 -11.99 -9.00 -6.16
CA TYR A 209 -11.86 -7.75 -5.45
C TYR A 209 -10.93 -7.82 -4.23
N LEU A 210 -10.43 -6.66 -3.79
CA LEU A 210 -9.79 -6.54 -2.48
C LEU A 210 -10.80 -6.30 -1.37
N MET A 211 -10.43 -6.76 -0.19
CA MET A 211 -11.01 -6.36 1.09
C MET A 211 -9.92 -5.89 2.03
N MET A 212 -10.29 -5.07 3.01
CA MET A 212 -9.38 -4.59 4.05
C MET A 212 -8.08 -4.03 3.46
N ALA A 213 -8.17 -3.39 2.29
CA ALA A 213 -7.02 -2.72 1.68
C ALA A 213 -6.70 -1.50 2.54
N GLN A 214 -5.49 -1.44 3.09
CA GLN A 214 -5.07 -0.31 3.92
C GLN A 214 -5.07 0.96 3.07
N THR A 215 -5.67 2.02 3.59
CA THR A 215 -5.78 3.31 2.88
C THR A 215 -4.92 4.39 3.50
N ASN A 216 -4.36 4.19 4.68
CA ASN A 216 -3.44 5.14 5.30
C ASN A 216 -1.99 4.63 5.26
N SER A 217 -1.06 5.54 5.06
CA SER A 217 0.38 5.27 5.16
C SER A 217 1.10 6.48 5.72
N VAL A 218 2.25 6.26 6.34
CA VAL A 218 3.19 7.35 6.67
C VAL A 218 4.08 7.67 5.47
N LEU A 219 4.65 8.87 5.44
CA LEU A 219 5.54 9.27 4.34
C LEU A 219 6.98 8.83 4.54
N LEU A 220 7.37 8.37 5.72
CA LEU A 220 8.73 7.96 6.03
C LEU A 220 8.68 6.68 6.87
N PRO A 221 9.66 5.77 6.71
CA PRO A 221 9.70 4.57 7.52
C PRO A 221 9.91 4.92 9.00
N ALA A 222 9.33 4.11 9.89
CA ALA A 222 9.46 4.29 11.34
C ALA A 222 10.91 4.09 11.83
N THR A 223 11.68 3.22 11.19
CA THR A 223 13.10 2.97 11.50
C THR A 223 14.00 4.13 11.06
N ASP A 224 15.29 4.05 11.37
CA ASP A 224 16.28 4.95 10.78
C ASP A 224 16.16 4.92 9.25
N LEU A 225 16.37 6.06 8.60
CA LEU A 225 16.06 6.35 7.19
C LEU A 225 16.87 5.52 6.16
N GLY A 226 17.41 4.37 6.56
CA GLY A 226 18.13 3.40 5.72
C GLY A 226 17.30 2.20 5.24
N ALA A 227 16.18 1.86 5.90
CA ALA A 227 15.31 0.74 5.50
C ALA A 227 13.98 1.27 4.92
N TRP A 228 13.84 1.18 3.59
CA TRP A 228 12.69 1.72 2.82
C TRP A 228 11.72 0.65 2.33
N THR A 229 11.76 -0.54 2.94
CA THR A 229 10.86 -1.66 2.64
C THR A 229 10.31 -2.19 3.96
N GLY A 230 8.98 -2.27 4.11
CA GLY A 230 8.35 -2.79 5.33
C GLY A 230 8.62 -1.91 6.54
N ALA A 231 7.93 -0.77 6.65
CA ALA A 231 8.02 0.16 7.79
C ALA A 231 7.07 1.37 7.68
N PHE A 232 6.08 1.33 6.78
CA PHE A 232 5.19 2.46 6.47
C PHE A 232 3.83 2.35 7.16
N THR A 233 3.81 1.67 8.30
CA THR A 233 2.63 1.40 9.11
C THR A 233 2.16 2.69 9.81
N PRO A 234 0.91 3.15 9.58
CA PRO A 234 0.36 4.31 10.27
C PRO A 234 -0.06 3.99 11.71
N ALA A 235 -0.16 5.02 12.55
CA ALA A 235 -0.71 4.87 13.91
C ALA A 235 -2.21 4.52 13.91
N THR A 236 -2.95 5.02 12.91
CA THR A 236 -4.38 4.76 12.74
C THR A 236 -4.64 4.13 11.38
N PHE A 237 -5.17 2.92 11.42
CA PHE A 237 -5.55 2.18 10.23
C PHE A 237 -6.91 2.63 9.69
N ALA A 238 -7.04 2.65 8.37
CA ALA A 238 -8.30 2.81 7.67
C ALA A 238 -8.33 1.85 6.47
N TYR A 239 -9.52 1.44 6.05
CA TYR A 239 -9.66 0.37 5.08
C TYR A 239 -10.61 0.72 3.95
N ALA A 240 -10.39 0.11 2.80
CA ALA A 240 -11.33 0.08 1.69
C ALA A 240 -11.48 -1.34 1.14
N GLY A 241 -12.58 -1.58 0.42
CA GLY A 241 -12.81 -2.80 -0.34
C GLY A 241 -13.56 -2.52 -1.65
N GLY A 242 -13.48 -3.45 -2.59
CA GLY A 242 -14.13 -3.31 -3.90
C GLY A 242 -15.67 -3.25 -3.83
N LEU A 243 -16.26 -3.86 -2.79
CA LEU A 243 -17.69 -3.91 -2.55
C LEU A 243 -18.06 -3.13 -1.28
N ALA A 244 -19.31 -2.67 -1.22
CA ALA A 244 -19.84 -1.99 -0.04
C ALA A 244 -20.08 -2.97 1.11
N TRP A 245 -19.82 -2.50 2.33
CA TRP A 245 -20.20 -3.19 3.57
C TRP A 245 -21.66 -2.90 3.91
N GLY A 246 -22.33 -3.81 4.62
CA GLY A 246 -23.76 -3.73 4.94
C GLY A 246 -24.68 -4.38 3.90
N THR A 247 -24.13 -4.98 2.83
CA THR A 247 -24.88 -5.75 1.83
C THR A 247 -24.15 -7.05 1.54
N ARG A 248 -24.88 -8.13 1.19
CA ARG A 248 -24.29 -9.43 0.86
C ARG A 248 -23.09 -9.26 -0.11
N PRO A 249 -21.92 -9.85 0.19
CA PRO A 249 -21.69 -10.84 1.24
C PRO A 249 -21.35 -10.30 2.64
N TRP A 250 -21.36 -8.99 2.84
CA TRP A 250 -20.93 -8.28 4.04
C TRP A 250 -22.08 -7.77 4.89
N GLU A 251 -22.93 -8.68 5.39
CA GLU A 251 -24.13 -8.28 6.13
C GLU A 251 -23.84 -7.78 7.57
N ASN A 252 -22.72 -8.21 8.18
CA ASN A 252 -22.30 -7.77 9.52
C ASN A 252 -20.78 -7.48 9.51
N PRO A 253 -20.32 -6.23 9.63
CA PRO A 253 -18.89 -5.94 9.65
C PRO A 253 -18.25 -6.42 10.97
N PRO A 254 -17.16 -7.22 10.92
CA PRO A 254 -16.48 -7.70 12.12
C PRO A 254 -15.43 -6.73 12.68
N VAL A 255 -15.25 -5.55 12.08
CA VAL A 255 -14.05 -4.70 12.26
C VAL A 255 -14.41 -3.23 12.45
N ASN A 256 -13.65 -2.52 13.28
CA ASN A 256 -13.73 -1.08 13.46
C ASN A 256 -12.37 -0.45 13.08
N PRO A 257 -12.30 0.50 12.13
CA PRO A 257 -13.41 1.05 11.35
C PRO A 257 -13.90 0.13 10.23
N ASP A 258 -15.17 0.28 9.85
CA ASP A 258 -15.76 -0.36 8.68
C ASP A 258 -15.03 0.11 7.42
N PRO A 259 -14.71 -0.77 6.45
CA PRO A 259 -14.06 -0.33 5.24
C PRO A 259 -15.02 0.45 4.35
N VAL A 260 -14.50 1.48 3.69
CA VAL A 260 -15.26 2.20 2.67
C VAL A 260 -15.27 1.44 1.35
N LYS A 261 -16.25 1.72 0.49
CA LYS A 261 -16.29 1.16 -0.87
C LYS A 261 -15.33 1.93 -1.78
N ALA A 262 -14.50 1.21 -2.52
CA ALA A 262 -13.61 1.73 -3.56
C ALA A 262 -13.61 0.80 -4.78
N THR A 263 -14.36 1.15 -5.83
CA THR A 263 -14.53 0.33 -7.04
C THR A 263 -13.23 0.10 -7.81
N ASP A 264 -12.19 0.90 -7.59
CA ASP A 264 -10.84 0.68 -8.10
C ASP A 264 -10.27 -0.69 -7.68
N TYR A 265 -10.75 -1.23 -6.56
CA TYR A 265 -10.41 -2.55 -6.05
C TYR A 265 -11.40 -3.65 -6.47
N LEU A 266 -12.25 -3.41 -7.46
CA LEU A 266 -13.21 -4.37 -8.01
C LEU A 266 -12.93 -4.64 -9.49
N GLN A 267 -12.90 -5.91 -9.86
CA GLN A 267 -12.83 -6.37 -11.24
C GLN A 267 -14.04 -7.25 -11.56
N THR A 268 -14.88 -6.80 -12.47
CA THR A 268 -16.04 -7.56 -12.99
C THR A 268 -15.80 -8.12 -14.38
N THR A 269 -14.78 -7.62 -15.09
CA THR A 269 -14.37 -8.15 -16.39
C THR A 269 -13.35 -9.26 -16.16
N ILE A 270 -13.79 -10.51 -16.30
CA ILE A 270 -12.91 -11.67 -16.20
C ILE A 270 -12.42 -12.04 -17.61
N PRO A 271 -11.09 -12.22 -17.82
CA PRO A 271 -10.59 -12.73 -19.09
C PRO A 271 -11.26 -14.06 -19.45
N ALA A 272 -11.58 -14.23 -20.73
CA ALA A 272 -12.17 -15.48 -21.19
C ALA A 272 -11.26 -16.66 -20.82
N GLY A 273 -11.86 -17.72 -20.28
CA GLY A 273 -11.16 -18.94 -19.98
C GLY A 273 -10.89 -19.67 -21.29
N ALA A 274 -9.77 -19.36 -21.93
CA ALA A 274 -9.34 -20.11 -23.10
C ALA A 274 -9.25 -21.61 -22.75
N THR A 275 -9.25 -22.47 -23.77
CA THR A 275 -9.16 -23.94 -23.73
C THR A 275 -7.96 -24.53 -22.94
N SER A 276 -7.24 -23.71 -22.17
CA SER A 276 -5.96 -23.95 -21.50
C SER A 276 -6.04 -24.12 -19.98
N ASN A 277 -7.22 -24.29 -19.39
CA ASN A 277 -7.39 -24.50 -17.93
C ASN A 277 -6.83 -23.36 -17.06
N VAL A 278 -6.73 -22.17 -17.62
CA VAL A 278 -6.16 -21.00 -16.96
C VAL A 278 -6.99 -19.78 -17.34
N ILE A 279 -7.35 -18.99 -16.34
CA ILE A 279 -7.79 -17.61 -16.51
C ILE A 279 -6.55 -16.74 -16.39
N ASP A 280 -6.23 -16.01 -17.46
CA ASP A 280 -5.07 -15.12 -17.47
C ASP A 280 -5.30 -13.91 -16.54
N ASN A 281 -4.36 -12.96 -16.55
CA ASN A 281 -4.34 -11.87 -15.60
C ASN A 281 -5.65 -11.04 -15.58
N ILE A 282 -6.42 -11.17 -14.50
CA ILE A 282 -7.64 -10.40 -14.22
C ILE A 282 -7.30 -8.91 -14.05
N LEU A 283 -6.09 -8.56 -13.63
CA LEU A 283 -5.64 -7.19 -13.38
C LEU A 283 -4.92 -6.55 -14.59
N VAL A 284 -5.02 -7.13 -15.79
CA VAL A 284 -4.23 -6.71 -16.96
C VAL A 284 -4.38 -5.23 -17.30
N SER A 285 -5.58 -4.66 -17.17
CA SER A 285 -5.87 -3.26 -17.49
C SER A 285 -5.73 -2.33 -16.28
N ALA A 286 -5.81 -2.87 -15.07
CA ALA A 286 -5.90 -2.09 -13.82
C ALA A 286 -5.27 -2.89 -12.66
N PRO A 287 -3.94 -2.85 -12.49
CA PRO A 287 -3.29 -3.37 -11.30
C PRO A 287 -3.77 -2.61 -10.06
N TRP A 288 -3.79 -3.28 -8.91
CA TRP A 288 -4.17 -2.65 -7.66
C TRP A 288 -2.96 -2.05 -6.96
N TYR A 289 -3.04 -0.78 -6.59
CA TYR A 289 -2.06 -0.10 -5.74
C TYR A 289 -2.63 0.04 -4.35
N VAL A 290 -1.95 -0.50 -3.35
CA VAL A 290 -2.45 -0.59 -1.98
C VAL A 290 -1.30 -0.30 -1.01
N PHE A 291 -1.57 0.41 0.09
CA PHE A 291 -0.53 0.67 1.08
C PHE A 291 -0.19 -0.58 1.89
N GLU A 292 1.02 -0.57 2.47
CA GLU A 292 1.47 -1.60 3.41
C GLU A 292 0.40 -1.91 4.47
N ASN A 293 0.15 -3.19 4.72
CA ASN A 293 -0.81 -3.60 5.74
C ASN A 293 -0.20 -4.66 6.66
N ALA A 294 0.26 -4.19 7.81
CA ALA A 294 0.73 -5.01 8.93
C ALA A 294 -0.28 -5.00 10.10
N SER A 295 -1.54 -4.63 9.86
CA SER A 295 -2.56 -4.62 10.90
C SER A 295 -3.10 -6.05 11.15
N PRO A 296 -3.84 -6.26 12.27
CA PRO A 296 -4.56 -7.51 12.50
C PRO A 296 -5.65 -7.81 11.45
N ASN A 297 -6.09 -6.80 10.69
CA ASN A 297 -7.05 -6.95 9.62
C ASN A 297 -6.31 -7.01 8.28
N ALA A 298 -5.77 -8.18 7.98
CA ALA A 298 -5.01 -8.43 6.76
C ALA A 298 -5.81 -8.06 5.50
N THR A 299 -5.12 -7.51 4.50
CA THR A 299 -5.71 -7.30 3.17
C THR A 299 -6.00 -8.65 2.54
N GLY A 300 -7.21 -8.81 2.03
CA GLY A 300 -7.65 -10.04 1.39
C GLY A 300 -7.89 -9.84 -0.10
N VAL A 301 -7.56 -10.86 -0.89
CA VAL A 301 -7.97 -10.98 -2.29
C VAL A 301 -9.08 -12.01 -2.34
N VAL A 302 -10.23 -11.64 -2.91
CA VAL A 302 -11.39 -12.51 -3.04
C VAL A 302 -11.67 -12.76 -4.51
N LEU A 303 -11.88 -14.03 -4.85
CA LEU A 303 -12.59 -14.44 -6.05
C LEU A 303 -14.00 -14.89 -5.67
N GLU A 304 -15.01 -14.26 -6.25
CA GLU A 304 -16.38 -14.77 -6.20
C GLU A 304 -16.62 -15.66 -7.41
N VAL A 305 -16.86 -16.93 -7.13
CA VAL A 305 -17.21 -17.95 -8.10
C VAL A 305 -18.70 -18.22 -8.00
N VAL A 306 -19.40 -18.25 -9.13
CA VAL A 306 -20.78 -18.73 -9.19
C VAL A 306 -20.76 -20.14 -9.76
N CYS A 307 -21.37 -21.08 -9.05
CA CYS A 307 -21.40 -22.49 -9.45
C CYS A 307 -22.79 -23.09 -9.28
N ASN A 308 -23.07 -24.14 -10.06
CA ASN A 308 -24.24 -24.97 -9.89
C ASN A 308 -24.04 -25.97 -8.74
N VAL A 309 -25.02 -26.08 -7.85
CA VAL A 309 -25.05 -27.07 -6.77
C VAL A 309 -26.37 -27.83 -6.86
N ARG A 310 -26.34 -29.17 -6.82
CA ARG A 310 -27.57 -29.97 -6.68
C ARG A 310 -28.07 -29.89 -5.24
N LYS A 311 -29.34 -29.53 -5.08
CA LYS A 311 -30.07 -29.61 -3.80
C LYS A 311 -30.77 -30.94 -3.63
N ASP A 312 -31.29 -31.21 -2.43
CA ASP A 312 -31.91 -32.48 -2.03
C ASP A 312 -33.08 -32.93 -2.94
N ASN A 313 -33.69 -32.01 -3.68
CA ASN A 313 -34.76 -32.27 -4.66
C ASN A 313 -34.24 -32.49 -6.10
N ASN A 314 -32.93 -32.68 -6.27
CA ASN A 314 -32.23 -32.80 -7.55
C ASN A 314 -32.36 -31.57 -8.48
N THR A 315 -32.69 -30.40 -7.92
CA THR A 315 -32.70 -29.13 -8.64
C THR A 315 -31.31 -28.51 -8.62
N LEU A 316 -30.87 -27.97 -9.75
CA LEU A 316 -29.65 -27.18 -9.84
C LEU A 316 -29.95 -25.74 -9.44
N GLU A 317 -29.22 -25.26 -8.44
CA GLU A 317 -29.28 -23.87 -7.99
C GLU A 317 -27.90 -23.24 -8.14
N LYS A 318 -27.88 -21.98 -8.60
CA LYS A 318 -26.65 -21.17 -8.64
C LYS A 318 -26.33 -20.68 -7.24
N GLU A 319 -25.10 -20.88 -6.80
CA GLU A 319 -24.58 -20.38 -5.54
C GLU A 319 -23.26 -19.63 -5.74
N SER A 320 -23.06 -18.57 -4.94
CA SER A 320 -21.74 -17.95 -4.80
C SER A 320 -20.88 -18.75 -3.82
N ARG A 321 -19.64 -19.00 -4.22
CA ARG A 321 -18.54 -19.53 -3.40
C ARG A 321 -17.38 -18.55 -3.46
N TYR A 322 -16.77 -18.30 -2.32
CA TYR A 322 -15.69 -17.34 -2.18
C TYR A 322 -14.37 -18.05 -1.96
N PHE A 323 -13.38 -17.63 -2.73
CA PHE A 323 -12.00 -18.07 -2.60
C PHE A 323 -11.17 -16.88 -2.13
N THR A 324 -11.03 -16.77 -0.81
CA THR A 324 -10.31 -15.68 -0.17
C THR A 324 -8.92 -16.13 0.27
N MET A 325 -7.94 -15.30 -0.03
CA MET A 325 -6.60 -15.35 0.57
C MET A 325 -6.35 -14.06 1.34
N TYR A 326 -5.52 -14.13 2.37
CA TYR A 326 -5.07 -12.97 3.15
C TYR A 326 -3.56 -12.87 3.14
N PHE A 327 -3.03 -11.66 2.93
CA PHE A 327 -1.59 -11.40 3.06
C PHE A 327 -1.16 -11.59 4.52
N GLY A 328 0.02 -12.17 4.76
CA GLY A 328 0.54 -12.42 6.11
C GLY A 328 -0.10 -13.58 6.89
N GLU A 329 -1.27 -14.06 6.47
CA GLU A 329 -2.00 -15.16 7.12
C GLU A 329 -1.46 -16.53 6.72
N LYS A 330 -1.83 -17.56 7.49
CA LYS A 330 -1.39 -18.94 7.25
C LYS A 330 -1.82 -19.43 5.86
N LYS A 331 -0.90 -20.07 5.14
CA LYS A 331 -1.21 -20.76 3.88
C LYS A 331 -2.11 -21.96 4.15
N THR A 332 -3.16 -22.10 3.35
CA THR A 332 -4.02 -23.27 3.38
C THR A 332 -3.20 -24.55 3.12
N GLY A 333 -3.28 -25.52 4.05
CA GLY A 333 -2.60 -26.81 3.90
C GLY A 333 -1.08 -26.81 4.13
N ASP A 334 -0.47 -25.67 4.50
CA ASP A 334 0.97 -25.53 4.73
C ASP A 334 1.25 -24.95 6.14
N SER A 335 2.46 -25.14 6.63
CA SER A 335 2.98 -24.60 7.89
C SER A 335 3.43 -23.14 7.79
N GLY A 336 3.67 -22.63 6.57
CA GLY A 336 4.09 -21.25 6.34
C GLY A 336 2.94 -20.23 6.21
N ASN A 337 3.29 -18.95 6.27
CA ASN A 337 2.36 -17.84 6.02
C ASN A 337 2.51 -17.30 4.59
N GLN A 338 1.44 -16.69 4.09
CA GLN A 338 1.49 -15.84 2.90
C GLN A 338 2.42 -14.64 3.18
N PRO A 339 3.09 -14.09 2.15
CA PRO A 339 3.89 -12.88 2.32
C PRO A 339 3.05 -11.73 2.88
N ILE A 340 3.67 -10.88 3.68
CA ILE A 340 3.09 -9.62 4.13
C ILE A 340 3.11 -8.63 2.96
N LEU A 341 2.09 -7.79 2.89
CA LEU A 341 1.98 -6.71 1.91
C LEU A 341 2.82 -5.50 2.38
N ASN A 342 3.98 -5.26 1.74
CA ASN A 342 4.91 -4.18 2.07
C ASN A 342 4.98 -3.12 0.97
N ALA A 343 5.22 -1.87 1.37
CA ALA A 343 5.46 -0.77 0.44
C ALA A 343 6.65 -1.07 -0.50
N GLY A 344 6.56 -0.60 -1.75
CA GLY A 344 7.62 -0.76 -2.75
C GLY A 344 7.83 -2.20 -3.24
N GLN A 345 6.86 -3.09 -3.04
CA GLN A 345 6.89 -4.46 -3.56
C GLN A 345 5.81 -4.69 -4.63
N ARG A 346 6.08 -5.66 -5.51
CA ARG A 346 5.16 -6.16 -6.54
C ARG A 346 4.78 -7.60 -6.23
N TYR A 347 3.49 -7.88 -6.37
CA TYR A 347 2.89 -9.18 -6.06
C TYR A 347 2.24 -9.76 -7.32
N SER A 348 2.60 -11.00 -7.63
CA SER A 348 1.94 -11.81 -8.64
C SER A 348 1.27 -12.99 -7.94
N ILE A 349 -0.05 -13.09 -8.08
CA ILE A 349 -0.89 -14.06 -7.39
C ILE A 349 -1.43 -15.07 -8.41
N ASN A 350 -1.31 -16.35 -8.09
CA ASN A 350 -2.01 -17.43 -8.76
C ASN A 350 -2.87 -18.20 -7.75
N ILE A 351 -4.18 -18.29 -8.02
CA ILE A 351 -5.12 -19.08 -7.22
C ILE A 351 -5.49 -20.33 -8.02
N ALA A 352 -5.22 -21.52 -7.47
CA ALA A 352 -5.60 -22.78 -8.08
C ALA A 352 -6.90 -23.32 -7.46
N LEU A 353 -7.93 -23.48 -8.28
CA LEU A 353 -9.24 -24.02 -7.88
C LEU A 353 -9.24 -25.54 -8.03
N ASN A 354 -8.89 -26.26 -6.95
CA ASN A 354 -8.68 -27.71 -6.99
C ASN A 354 -9.91 -28.54 -6.59
N GLY A 355 -10.84 -27.96 -5.83
CA GLY A 355 -12.11 -28.60 -5.47
C GLY A 355 -12.97 -28.84 -6.72
N SER A 356 -13.77 -29.91 -6.70
CA SER A 356 -14.64 -30.30 -7.84
C SER A 356 -15.90 -29.44 -7.86
N PHE A 357 -16.12 -28.69 -8.93
CA PHE A 357 -17.37 -27.95 -9.14
C PHE A 357 -18.50 -28.82 -9.69
N ASP A 358 -18.29 -30.12 -9.89
CA ASP A 358 -19.34 -31.03 -10.35
C ASP A 358 -20.57 -30.92 -9.41
N PRO A 359 -21.74 -30.52 -9.93
CA PRO A 359 -22.95 -30.41 -9.12
C PRO A 359 -23.37 -31.72 -8.46
N GLY A 360 -22.95 -32.88 -9.01
CA GLY A 360 -23.16 -34.21 -8.46
C GLY A 360 -22.37 -34.49 -7.17
N ASP A 361 -21.25 -33.80 -6.94
CA ASP A 361 -20.46 -33.93 -5.72
C ASP A 361 -21.06 -33.13 -4.55
N GLY A 362 -21.97 -32.18 -4.82
CA GLY A 362 -22.65 -31.36 -3.81
C GLY A 362 -21.77 -30.34 -3.07
N THR A 363 -20.47 -30.26 -3.39
CA THR A 363 -19.52 -29.38 -2.67
C THR A 363 -19.41 -27.97 -3.27
N GLY A 364 -19.76 -27.81 -4.56
CA GLY A 364 -19.64 -26.53 -5.27
C GLY A 364 -18.19 -26.07 -5.45
N GLY A 365 -17.24 -27.00 -5.63
CA GLY A 365 -15.82 -26.69 -5.86
C GLY A 365 -15.03 -26.31 -4.63
N GLY A 366 -15.62 -26.47 -3.44
CA GLY A 366 -15.06 -25.99 -2.19
C GLY A 366 -15.28 -24.49 -2.03
N GLY A 367 -14.31 -23.80 -1.41
CA GLY A 367 -14.49 -22.41 -1.02
C GLY A 367 -15.49 -22.25 0.13
N THR A 368 -15.87 -21.02 0.42
CA THR A 368 -16.73 -20.69 1.58
C THR A 368 -17.94 -19.87 1.13
N THR A 369 -19.02 -19.89 1.89
CA THR A 369 -20.16 -18.97 1.73
C THR A 369 -19.94 -17.63 2.41
N ASP A 370 -18.94 -17.55 3.30
CA ASP A 370 -18.51 -16.35 4.00
C ASP A 370 -17.14 -15.92 3.44
N PRO A 371 -17.05 -14.82 2.67
CA PRO A 371 -15.79 -14.38 2.08
C PRO A 371 -14.79 -13.84 3.11
N THR A 372 -15.16 -13.64 4.40
CA THR A 372 -14.18 -13.31 5.45
C THR A 372 -13.31 -14.50 5.86
N LYS A 373 -13.65 -15.71 5.41
CA LYS A 373 -12.91 -16.91 5.78
C LYS A 373 -11.93 -17.30 4.67
N PRO A 374 -10.67 -17.63 5.00
CA PRO A 374 -9.75 -18.21 4.03
C PRO A 374 -10.34 -19.47 3.38
N SER A 375 -10.07 -19.67 2.09
CA SER A 375 -10.51 -20.90 1.42
C SER A 375 -9.64 -22.09 1.80
N VAL A 376 -10.27 -23.22 2.12
CA VAL A 376 -9.58 -24.45 2.57
C VAL A 376 -9.21 -25.41 1.44
N ASP A 377 -9.79 -25.23 0.24
CA ASP A 377 -9.63 -26.14 -0.90
C ASP A 377 -8.94 -25.51 -2.12
N ALA A 378 -8.47 -24.26 -1.98
CA ALA A 378 -7.63 -23.62 -2.98
C ALA A 378 -6.17 -23.62 -2.56
N ASN A 379 -5.28 -23.81 -3.54
CA ASN A 379 -3.86 -23.55 -3.37
C ASN A 379 -3.54 -22.15 -3.87
N VAL A 380 -2.76 -21.39 -3.12
CA VAL A 380 -2.44 -19.99 -3.44
C VAL A 380 -0.94 -19.83 -3.50
N GLU A 381 -0.44 -19.45 -4.67
CA GLU A 381 0.96 -19.14 -4.90
C GLU A 381 1.12 -17.63 -5.09
N ILE A 382 2.04 -17.03 -4.31
CA ILE A 382 2.36 -15.61 -4.39
C ILE A 382 3.85 -15.46 -4.62
N THR A 383 4.21 -14.80 -5.73
CA THR A 383 5.58 -14.37 -6.00
C THR A 383 5.72 -12.89 -5.65
N VAL A 384 6.77 -12.56 -4.89
CA VAL A 384 7.09 -11.19 -4.48
C VAL A 384 8.38 -10.76 -5.15
N ALA A 385 8.36 -9.59 -5.78
CA ALA A 385 9.53 -8.95 -6.35
C ALA A 385 9.64 -7.51 -5.84
N PRO A 386 10.86 -6.97 -5.68
CA PRO A 386 11.02 -5.53 -5.50
C PRO A 386 10.37 -4.74 -6.65
N ALA A 387 9.82 -3.56 -6.33
CA ALA A 387 9.51 -2.58 -7.34
C ALA A 387 10.83 -2.04 -7.91
N GLU A 388 11.23 -2.55 -9.08
CA GLU A 388 12.37 -2.05 -9.84
C GLU A 388 11.94 -0.83 -10.65
N TRP A 389 11.63 0.27 -9.96
CA TRP A 389 11.14 1.49 -10.58
C TRP A 389 12.12 2.62 -10.29
N THR A 390 13.07 2.80 -11.20
CA THR A 390 13.92 4.00 -11.20
C THR A 390 12.99 5.20 -11.43
N ALA A 391 12.84 6.06 -10.41
CA ALA A 391 12.06 7.28 -10.54
C ALA A 391 12.58 8.10 -11.72
N VAL A 392 11.72 8.34 -12.72
CA VAL A 392 12.06 9.19 -13.86
C VAL A 392 11.36 10.52 -13.63
N ALA A 393 12.16 11.57 -13.39
CA ALA A 393 11.65 12.93 -13.51
C ALA A 393 11.16 13.09 -14.97
N VAL A 394 9.84 13.26 -15.15
CA VAL A 394 9.29 13.42 -16.49
C VAL A 394 9.73 14.76 -17.05
N ILE A 395 10.48 14.69 -18.14
CA ILE A 395 10.78 15.84 -18.98
C ILE A 395 9.52 16.10 -19.81
N ASN A 396 8.56 16.84 -19.27
CA ASN A 396 7.50 17.42 -20.09
C ASN A 396 8.15 18.51 -20.97
N LYS A 397 8.69 18.12 -22.12
CA LYS A 397 8.80 19.02 -23.25
C LYS A 397 7.44 19.03 -23.93
N GLU A 398 6.62 20.04 -23.64
CA GLU A 398 5.73 20.51 -24.70
C GLU A 398 6.65 21.03 -25.81
N PHE A 399 6.66 20.32 -26.94
CA PHE A 399 7.21 20.84 -28.17
C PHE A 399 6.18 21.84 -28.70
N ASN A 400 6.41 23.13 -28.47
CA ASN A 400 5.78 24.20 -29.24
C ASN A 400 6.26 24.16 -30.69
#